data_AF-A0A939X297-F1
#
_entry.id   AF-A0A939X297-F1
#
_cell.length_a   1.000
_cell.length_b   1.000
_cell.length_c   1.000
_cell.angle_alpha   90.00
_cell.angle_beta   90.00
_cell.angle_gamma   90.00
#
_symmetry.space_group_name_H-M   'P 1'
#
loop_
_entity.id
_entity.type
_entity.pdbx_description
1 polymer ?
#
loop_
_entity_poly.entity_id
_entity_poly.type
_entity_poly.pdbx_seq_one_letter_code
_entity_poly.pdbx_strand_id
1 'polypeptide(L)'
;MEKIKYISVEEAAQNWQISERSVRNYCAQGRVEGALLEGKTWKIPSNAEKPDRKPRHSSTEETLLAFLKREKEAGLKGGIYHKIQIDLTYNSNHIEGSKLTHDQTRHIFETKTLGVTDKAVKVDDIVETVNHFRCIDLVIEGAHTKLSESFIKQLHFILKSGTTDSQKSWFRVGDYKQLENEVGGSDTTKPAEVAGAIKALLKEYNSKSKITFDDILDFHVRFES
;
A
#
# COMPACT_ATOMS: atom_id res chain seq x y z
N MET A 1 -25.00 10.02 -54.21
CA MET A 1 -24.87 9.52 -52.84
C MET A 1 -24.17 8.18 -52.90
N GLU A 2 -22.93 8.08 -52.43
CA GLU A 2 -22.23 6.79 -52.38
C GLU A 2 -23.02 5.83 -51.50
N LYS A 3 -23.37 4.66 -52.04
CA LYS A 3 -24.01 3.61 -51.25
C LYS A 3 -22.96 3.02 -50.33
N ILE A 4 -23.05 3.31 -49.04
CA ILE A 4 -22.22 2.66 -48.02
C ILE A 4 -22.49 1.15 -48.11
N LYS A 5 -21.47 0.39 -48.49
CA LYS A 5 -21.51 -1.08 -48.47
C LYS A 5 -21.32 -1.53 -47.03
N TYR A 6 -22.13 -2.48 -46.58
CA TYR A 6 -22.02 -3.06 -45.24
C TYR A 6 -21.36 -4.44 -45.32
N ILE A 7 -20.53 -4.74 -44.32
CA ILE A 7 -19.87 -6.03 -44.09
C ILE A 7 -20.42 -6.69 -42.83
N SER A 8 -20.22 -8.00 -42.72
CA SER A 8 -20.61 -8.79 -41.56
C SER A 8 -19.65 -8.59 -40.38
N VAL A 9 -20.07 -9.02 -39.19
CA VAL A 9 -19.21 -9.08 -37.99
C VAL A 9 -17.97 -9.95 -38.23
N GLU A 10 -18.11 -11.04 -38.99
CA GLU A 10 -17.02 -11.97 -39.31
C GLU A 10 -15.99 -11.32 -40.23
N GLU A 11 -16.45 -10.63 -41.29
CA GLU A 11 -15.59 -9.89 -42.20
C GLU A 11 -14.86 -8.73 -41.49
N ALA A 12 -15.57 -8.00 -40.62
CA ALA A 12 -14.95 -6.94 -39.81
C ALA A 12 -13.94 -7.50 -38.81
N ALA A 13 -14.22 -8.66 -38.21
CA ALA A 13 -13.30 -9.35 -37.30
C ALA A 13 -12.00 -9.75 -38.00
N GLN A 14 -12.09 -10.25 -39.23
CA GLN A 14 -10.93 -10.56 -40.07
C GLN A 14 -10.15 -9.28 -40.45
N ASN A 15 -10.84 -8.25 -40.94
CA ASN A 15 -10.22 -6.99 -41.34
C ASN A 15 -9.49 -6.29 -40.18
N TRP A 16 -10.09 -6.31 -38.98
CA TRP A 16 -9.52 -5.65 -37.80
C TRP A 16 -8.59 -6.56 -36.99
N GLN A 17 -8.44 -7.83 -37.39
CA GLN A 17 -7.69 -8.87 -36.69
C GLN A 17 -8.06 -8.98 -35.19
N ILE A 18 -9.35 -9.09 -34.91
CA ILE A 18 -9.89 -9.26 -33.54
C ILE A 18 -10.99 -10.32 -33.52
N SER A 19 -11.41 -10.74 -32.33
CA SER A 19 -12.54 -11.67 -32.20
C SER A 19 -13.87 -11.01 -32.60
N GLU A 20 -14.81 -11.78 -33.15
CA GLU A 20 -16.17 -11.31 -33.40
C GLU A 20 -16.85 -10.75 -32.14
N ARG A 21 -16.53 -11.31 -30.96
CA ARG A 21 -17.05 -10.81 -29.68
C ARG A 21 -16.59 -9.38 -29.43
N SER A 22 -15.35 -9.05 -29.75
CA SER A 22 -14.81 -7.69 -29.64
C SER A 22 -15.51 -6.73 -30.60
N VAL A 23 -15.75 -7.17 -31.84
CA VAL A 23 -16.51 -6.40 -32.84
C VAL A 23 -17.93 -6.11 -32.34
N ARG A 24 -18.68 -7.14 -31.91
CA ARG A 24 -20.03 -6.99 -31.35
C ARG A 24 -20.05 -6.05 -30.14
N ASN A 25 -19.05 -6.14 -29.27
CA ASN A 25 -18.91 -5.25 -28.12
C ASN A 25 -18.68 -3.79 -28.55
N TYR A 26 -17.87 -3.53 -29.57
CA TYR A 26 -17.68 -2.17 -30.08
C TYR A 26 -18.97 -1.60 -30.69
N CYS A 27 -19.71 -2.40 -31.46
CA CYS A 27 -21.00 -1.98 -32.01
C CYS A 27 -22.03 -1.72 -30.90
N ALA A 28 -22.15 -2.62 -29.92
CA ALA A 28 -23.06 -2.46 -28.79
C ALA A 28 -22.73 -1.25 -27.90
N GLN A 29 -21.46 -0.85 -27.86
CA GLN A 29 -20.99 0.36 -27.17
C GLN A 29 -21.10 1.63 -28.02
N GLY A 30 -21.66 1.56 -29.24
CA GLY A 30 -21.79 2.70 -30.15
C GLY A 30 -20.46 3.24 -30.68
N ARG A 31 -19.41 2.42 -30.68
CA ARG A 31 -18.03 2.84 -31.04
C ARG A 31 -17.71 2.68 -32.52
N VAL A 32 -18.62 2.07 -33.28
CA VAL A 32 -18.51 1.86 -34.73
C VAL A 32 -19.56 2.74 -35.37
N GLU A 33 -19.14 3.88 -35.90
CA GLU A 33 -20.05 4.84 -36.52
C GLU A 33 -20.76 4.22 -37.71
N GLY A 34 -22.08 4.42 -37.81
CA GLY A 34 -22.90 3.83 -38.87
C GLY A 34 -23.17 2.32 -38.74
N ALA A 35 -22.77 1.66 -37.65
CA ALA A 35 -23.17 0.28 -37.40
C ALA A 35 -24.67 0.16 -37.14
N LEU A 36 -25.31 -0.80 -37.81
CA LEU A 36 -26.75 -1.05 -37.71
C LEU A 36 -27.00 -2.45 -37.13
N LEU A 37 -28.00 -2.57 -36.27
CA LEU A 37 -28.46 -3.87 -35.78
C LEU A 37 -29.68 -4.30 -36.60
N GLU A 38 -29.50 -5.31 -37.45
CA GLU A 38 -30.57 -5.87 -38.27
C GLU A 38 -30.92 -7.27 -37.72
N GLY A 39 -32.07 -7.37 -37.04
CA GLY A 39 -32.46 -8.56 -36.30
C GLY A 39 -31.53 -8.86 -35.13
N LYS A 40 -30.68 -9.89 -35.27
CA LYS A 40 -29.68 -10.30 -34.25
C LYS A 40 -28.23 -10.10 -34.72
N THR A 41 -28.03 -9.48 -35.88
CA THR A 41 -26.72 -9.38 -36.52
C THR A 41 -26.35 -7.92 -36.73
N TRP A 42 -25.10 -7.57 -36.40
CA TRP A 42 -24.56 -6.24 -36.67
C TRP A 42 -24.09 -6.14 -38.12
N LYS A 43 -24.50 -5.06 -38.80
CA LYS A 43 -24.03 -4.63 -40.12
C LYS A 43 -23.05 -3.49 -39.90
N ILE A 44 -21.81 -3.66 -40.36
CA ILE A 44 -20.73 -2.70 -40.12
C ILE A 44 -20.42 -2.00 -41.45
N PRO A 45 -20.30 -0.67 -41.53
CA PRO A 45 -19.87 -0.01 -42.75
C PRO A 45 -18.50 -0.54 -43.21
N SER A 46 -18.34 -0.83 -44.50
CA SER A 46 -17.10 -1.36 -45.08
C SER A 46 -15.90 -0.43 -44.92
N ASN A 47 -16.15 0.88 -44.76
CA ASN A 47 -15.14 1.91 -44.48
C ASN A 47 -14.93 2.16 -42.98
N ALA A 48 -15.57 1.41 -42.08
CA ALA A 48 -15.40 1.58 -40.65
C ALA A 48 -13.99 1.17 -40.22
N GLU A 49 -13.28 2.10 -39.60
CA GLU A 49 -11.99 1.84 -38.98
C GLU A 49 -12.17 1.17 -37.61
N LYS A 50 -11.17 0.37 -37.24
CA LYS A 50 -11.15 -0.30 -35.94
C LYS A 50 -11.13 0.76 -34.82
N PRO A 51 -12.09 0.75 -33.89
CA PRO A 51 -12.08 1.69 -32.78
C PRO A 51 -10.84 1.50 -31.92
N ASP A 52 -10.24 2.60 -31.46
CA ASP A 52 -9.09 2.54 -30.55
C ASP A 52 -9.42 1.72 -29.31
N ARG A 53 -8.40 1.14 -28.66
CA ARG A 53 -8.63 0.56 -27.34
C ARG A 53 -8.96 1.71 -26.39
N LYS A 54 -10.06 1.61 -25.63
CA LYS A 54 -10.25 2.53 -24.49
C LYS A 54 -8.97 2.43 -23.65
N PRO A 55 -8.29 3.55 -23.33
CA PRO A 55 -7.19 3.51 -22.39
C PRO A 55 -7.71 2.87 -21.10
N ARG A 56 -7.00 1.86 -20.62
CA ARG A 56 -7.33 1.15 -19.40
C ARG A 56 -7.00 2.08 -18.24
N HIS A 57 -7.96 2.91 -17.85
CA HIS A 57 -7.78 4.07 -16.97
C HIS A 57 -6.83 5.14 -17.56
N SER A 58 -7.28 6.40 -17.56
CA SER A 58 -6.38 7.52 -17.79
C SER A 58 -5.36 7.57 -16.65
N SER A 59 -4.10 7.51 -17.02
CA SER A 59 -2.86 7.47 -16.24
C SER A 59 -2.57 8.75 -15.44
N THR A 60 -3.57 9.37 -14.83
CA THR A 60 -3.36 10.70 -14.24
C THR A 60 -2.79 10.68 -12.83
N GLU A 61 -2.75 9.53 -12.12
CA GLU A 61 -1.91 9.37 -10.93
C GLU A 61 -1.29 7.97 -10.85
N GLU A 62 -0.02 7.88 -11.25
CA GLU A 62 0.78 6.64 -11.33
C GLU A 62 1.74 6.44 -10.15
N THR A 63 1.54 7.14 -9.02
CA THR A 63 2.44 6.99 -7.87
C THR A 63 2.06 5.77 -7.05
N LEU A 64 3.05 5.09 -6.46
CA LEU A 64 2.82 3.99 -5.53
C LEU A 64 1.83 4.39 -4.41
N LEU A 65 1.94 5.63 -3.91
CA LEU A 65 1.05 6.14 -2.88
C LEU A 65 -0.42 6.19 -3.32
N ALA A 66 -0.70 6.63 -4.55
CA ALA A 66 -2.06 6.65 -5.10
C ALA A 66 -2.64 5.23 -5.22
N PHE A 67 -1.82 4.25 -5.65
CA PHE A 67 -2.21 2.84 -5.65
C PHE A 67 -2.51 2.34 -4.24
N LEU A 68 -1.64 2.61 -3.27
CA LEU A 68 -1.82 2.19 -1.88
C LEU A 68 -3.12 2.72 -1.28
N LYS A 69 -3.39 4.03 -1.44
CA LYS A 69 -4.63 4.65 -0.94
C LYS A 69 -5.88 4.05 -1.58
N ARG A 70 -5.89 3.93 -2.91
CA ARG A 70 -7.03 3.37 -3.65
C ARG A 70 -7.30 1.91 -3.29
N GLU A 71 -6.25 1.09 -3.20
CA GLU A 71 -6.42 -0.33 -2.85
C GLU A 71 -6.86 -0.52 -1.40
N LYS A 72 -6.38 0.33 -0.48
CA LYS A 72 -6.84 0.37 0.91
C LYS A 72 -8.32 0.71 0.99
N GLU A 73 -8.75 1.79 0.35
CA GLU A 73 -10.16 2.23 0.34
C GLU A 73 -11.10 1.17 -0.26
N ALA A 74 -10.66 0.49 -1.31
CA ALA A 74 -11.43 -0.56 -1.98
C ALA A 74 -11.34 -1.93 -1.27
N GLY A 75 -10.50 -2.09 -0.24
CA GLY A 75 -10.30 -3.36 0.47
C GLY A 75 -9.81 -4.49 -0.45
N LEU A 76 -9.00 -4.18 -1.46
CA LEU A 76 -8.59 -5.16 -2.47
C LEU A 76 -7.62 -6.20 -1.88
N LYS A 77 -8.00 -7.47 -1.99
CA LYS A 77 -7.12 -8.59 -1.66
C LYS A 77 -6.12 -8.86 -2.79
N GLY A 78 -4.88 -9.14 -2.42
CA GLY A 78 -3.81 -9.47 -3.38
C GLY A 78 -3.19 -8.27 -4.13
N GLY A 79 -3.60 -7.04 -3.83
CA GLY A 79 -2.95 -5.82 -4.33
C GLY A 79 -1.63 -5.50 -3.64
N ILE A 80 -0.95 -4.44 -4.08
CA ILE A 80 0.30 -3.95 -3.47
C ILE A 80 0.11 -3.49 -2.03
N TYR A 81 -1.02 -2.85 -1.70
CA TYR A 81 -1.37 -2.47 -0.33
C TYR A 81 -1.45 -3.69 0.58
N HIS A 82 -2.18 -4.71 0.13
CA HIS A 82 -2.32 -5.98 0.86
C HIS A 82 -0.97 -6.67 1.05
N LYS A 83 -0.14 -6.73 0.00
CA LYS A 83 1.19 -7.32 0.06
C LYS A 83 2.10 -6.57 1.04
N ILE A 84 2.12 -5.24 0.99
CA ILE A 84 2.94 -4.40 1.87
C ILE A 84 2.51 -4.54 3.33
N GLN A 85 1.20 -4.54 3.61
CA GLN A 85 0.70 -4.73 4.97
C GLN A 85 1.22 -6.04 5.58
N ILE A 86 1.16 -7.15 4.84
CA ILE A 86 1.60 -8.46 5.35
C ILE A 86 3.13 -8.54 5.41
N ASP A 87 3.81 -8.22 4.32
CA ASP A 87 5.26 -8.44 4.20
C ASP A 87 6.04 -7.53 5.14
N LEU A 88 5.72 -6.24 5.21
CA LEU A 88 6.46 -5.34 6.11
C LEU A 88 6.21 -5.70 7.57
N THR A 89 4.97 -5.98 7.94
CA THR A 89 4.62 -6.36 9.32
C THR A 89 5.28 -7.68 9.72
N TYR A 90 5.24 -8.69 8.86
CA TYR A 90 5.91 -9.96 9.13
C TYR A 90 7.41 -9.77 9.30
N ASN A 91 8.09 -9.13 8.35
CA ASN A 91 9.54 -8.99 8.40
C ASN A 91 10.00 -8.13 9.58
N SER A 92 9.35 -6.99 9.83
CA SER A 92 9.71 -6.10 10.94
C SER A 92 9.52 -6.79 12.29
N ASN A 93 8.35 -7.40 12.52
CA ASN A 93 8.08 -8.07 13.80
C ASN A 93 8.97 -9.31 13.99
N HIS A 94 9.36 -9.99 12.90
CA HIS A 94 10.24 -11.16 13.00
C HIS A 94 11.68 -10.77 13.35
N ILE A 95 12.18 -9.64 12.86
CA ILE A 95 13.49 -9.07 13.27
C ILE A 95 13.49 -8.78 14.78
N GLU A 96 12.39 -8.21 15.31
CA GLU A 96 12.18 -7.97 16.75
C GLU A 96 11.92 -9.25 17.57
N GLY A 97 11.83 -10.41 16.91
CA GLY A 97 11.79 -11.72 17.55
C GLY A 97 10.42 -12.39 17.61
N SER A 98 9.38 -11.82 16.98
CA SER A 98 8.05 -12.46 16.88
C SER A 98 8.14 -13.84 16.22
N LYS A 99 7.32 -14.77 16.72
CA LYS A 99 7.25 -16.16 16.22
C LYS A 99 6.05 -16.43 15.33
N LEU A 100 5.26 -15.40 15.00
CA LEU A 100 4.18 -15.53 14.03
C LEU A 100 4.74 -15.87 12.66
N THR A 101 4.10 -16.82 11.97
CA THR A 101 4.42 -17.12 10.58
C THR A 101 3.84 -16.04 9.65
N HIS A 102 4.31 -16.04 8.40
CA HIS A 102 3.75 -15.17 7.36
C HIS A 102 2.25 -15.40 7.17
N ASP A 103 1.81 -16.67 7.13
CA ASP A 103 0.39 -17.02 6.99
C ASP A 103 -0.43 -16.61 8.22
N GLN A 104 0.11 -16.74 9.43
CA GLN A 104 -0.56 -16.23 10.63
C GLN A 104 -0.72 -14.71 10.58
N THR A 105 0.33 -13.99 10.17
CA THR A 105 0.28 -12.53 9.97
C THR A 105 -0.79 -12.15 8.94
N ARG A 106 -0.85 -12.88 7.82
CA ARG A 106 -1.90 -12.73 6.80
C ARG A 106 -3.30 -12.96 7.36
N HIS A 107 -3.53 -14.04 8.10
CA HIS A 107 -4.84 -14.33 8.69
C HIS A 107 -5.27 -13.28 9.72
N ILE A 108 -4.35 -12.77 10.54
CA ILE A 108 -4.65 -11.64 11.43
C ILE A 108 -5.05 -10.40 10.62
N PHE A 109 -4.37 -10.12 9.50
CA PHE A 109 -4.73 -8.99 8.64
C PHE A 109 -6.12 -9.16 8.03
N GLU A 110 -6.35 -10.29 7.34
CA GLU A 110 -7.53 -10.53 6.51
C GLU A 110 -8.80 -10.85 7.29
N THR A 111 -8.69 -11.67 8.34
CA THR A 111 -9.85 -12.25 9.02
C THR A 111 -9.87 -11.98 10.52
N LYS A 112 -8.85 -11.30 11.07
CA LYS A 112 -8.70 -11.04 12.52
C LYS A 112 -8.73 -12.33 13.34
N THR A 113 -8.25 -13.42 12.75
CA THR A 113 -8.23 -14.75 13.38
C THR A 113 -6.85 -15.34 13.35
N LEU A 114 -6.62 -16.24 14.30
CA LEU A 114 -5.53 -17.20 14.29
C LEU A 114 -6.15 -18.59 14.28
N GLY A 115 -5.70 -19.43 13.35
CA GLY A 115 -6.08 -20.84 13.34
C GLY A 115 -5.55 -21.55 14.58
N VAL A 116 -6.08 -22.76 14.84
CA VAL A 116 -5.54 -23.62 15.90
C VAL A 116 -4.10 -23.97 15.55
N THR A 117 -3.18 -23.70 16.47
CA THR A 117 -1.75 -24.01 16.31
C THR A 117 -1.25 -24.89 17.43
N ASP A 118 -0.37 -25.84 17.10
CA ASP A 118 0.26 -26.72 18.09
C ASP A 118 1.28 -25.99 18.98
N LYS A 119 1.66 -24.77 18.60
CA LYS A 119 2.58 -23.90 19.34
C LYS A 119 1.82 -22.78 20.03
N ALA A 120 2.22 -22.48 21.26
CA ALA A 120 1.73 -21.30 21.97
C ALA A 120 2.11 -20.02 21.21
N VAL A 121 1.16 -19.10 21.06
CA VAL A 121 1.36 -17.78 20.47
C VAL A 121 1.35 -16.75 21.60
N LYS A 122 2.34 -15.86 21.62
CA LYS A 122 2.38 -14.77 22.59
C LYS A 122 1.31 -13.73 22.24
N VAL A 123 0.59 -13.25 23.25
CA VAL A 123 -0.43 -12.22 23.06
C VAL A 123 0.18 -10.94 22.52
N ASP A 124 1.36 -10.55 23.00
CA ASP A 124 2.08 -9.36 22.52
C ASP A 124 2.36 -9.43 21.02
N ASP A 125 2.82 -10.56 20.49
CA ASP A 125 3.05 -10.73 19.05
C ASP A 125 1.79 -10.41 18.22
N ILE A 126 0.61 -10.82 18.71
CA ILE A 126 -0.67 -10.55 18.04
C ILE A 126 -1.01 -9.07 18.11
N VAL A 127 -0.88 -8.47 19.31
CA VAL A 127 -1.19 -7.06 19.55
C VAL A 127 -0.27 -6.15 18.73
N GLU A 128 1.04 -6.39 18.77
CA GLU A 128 2.03 -5.64 18.00
C GLU A 128 1.80 -5.81 16.49
N THR A 129 1.41 -6.99 16.02
CA THR A 129 1.02 -7.21 14.61
C THR A 129 -0.19 -6.37 14.20
N VAL A 130 -1.25 -6.37 15.02
CA VAL A 130 -2.45 -5.55 14.75
C VAL A 130 -2.11 -4.06 14.78
N ASN A 131 -1.28 -3.63 15.74
CA ASN A 131 -0.85 -2.24 15.85
C ASN A 131 0.05 -1.82 14.69
N HIS A 132 0.95 -2.68 14.24
CA HIS A 132 1.85 -2.40 13.11
C HIS A 132 1.06 -2.18 11.81
N PHE A 133 0.00 -2.95 11.55
CA PHE A 133 -0.89 -2.68 10.40
C PHE A 133 -1.49 -1.27 10.44
N ARG A 134 -1.85 -0.79 11.64
CA ARG A 134 -2.37 0.57 11.84
C ARG A 134 -1.28 1.62 11.66
N CYS A 135 -0.04 1.33 12.04
CA CYS A 135 1.10 2.22 11.78
C CYS A 135 1.35 2.38 10.27
N ILE A 136 1.30 1.29 9.49
CA ILE A 136 1.43 1.35 8.02
C ILE A 136 0.33 2.24 7.42
N ASP A 137 -0.91 2.08 7.90
CA ASP A 137 -2.04 2.92 7.47
C ASP A 137 -1.79 4.40 7.74
N LEU A 138 -1.30 4.73 8.94
CA LEU A 138 -1.00 6.10 9.33
C LEU A 138 0.14 6.70 8.49
N VAL A 139 1.16 5.91 8.14
CA VAL A 139 2.26 6.32 7.24
C VAL A 139 1.74 6.60 5.83
N ILE A 140 0.87 5.76 5.28
CA ILE A 140 0.26 5.97 3.96
C ILE A 140 -0.59 7.25 3.95
N GLU A 141 -1.36 7.49 5.00
CA GLU A 141 -2.19 8.71 5.12
C GLU A 141 -1.32 9.98 5.24
N GLY A 142 -0.24 9.90 6.03
CA GLY A 142 0.67 11.01 6.32
C GLY A 142 1.80 11.24 5.30
N ALA A 143 1.88 10.48 4.21
CA ALA A 143 3.06 10.43 3.31
C ALA A 143 3.50 11.78 2.69
N HIS A 144 2.60 12.77 2.58
CA HIS A 144 2.93 14.11 2.07
C HIS A 144 3.16 15.15 3.17
N THR A 145 3.06 14.75 4.44
CA THR A 145 3.29 15.63 5.58
C THR A 145 4.77 15.64 5.95
N LYS A 146 5.24 16.74 6.53
CA LYS A 146 6.61 16.82 7.05
C LYS A 146 6.76 15.88 8.24
N LEU A 147 7.89 15.18 8.31
CA LEU A 147 8.20 14.32 9.45
C LEU A 147 8.31 15.18 10.71
N SER A 148 7.59 14.78 11.77
CA SER A 148 7.49 15.54 13.01
C SER A 148 7.66 14.63 14.22
N GLU A 149 8.10 15.22 15.33
CA GLU A 149 8.22 14.52 16.61
C GLU A 149 6.87 13.94 17.05
N SER A 150 5.78 14.70 16.88
CA SER A 150 4.43 14.26 17.20
C SER A 150 4.02 13.03 16.39
N PHE A 151 4.39 12.97 15.10
CA PHE A 151 4.09 11.82 14.26
C PHE A 151 4.86 10.57 14.70
N ILE A 152 6.15 10.71 15.03
CA ILE A 152 6.96 9.60 15.56
C ILE A 152 6.39 9.10 16.89
N LYS A 153 6.04 10.01 17.80
CA LYS A 153 5.40 9.67 19.08
C LYS A 153 4.05 9.00 18.88
N GLN A 154 3.26 9.41 17.90
CA GLN A 154 1.99 8.77 17.56
C GLN A 154 2.18 7.34 17.02
N LEU A 155 3.19 7.11 16.17
CA LEU A 155 3.54 5.75 15.72
C LEU A 155 3.94 4.86 16.89
N HIS A 156 4.81 5.36 17.78
CA HIS A 156 5.21 4.62 18.99
C HIS A 156 4.01 4.34 19.90
N PHE A 157 3.12 5.32 20.07
CA PHE A 157 1.89 5.16 20.85
C PHE A 157 1.04 4.02 20.31
N ILE A 158 0.76 4.01 19.01
CA ILE A 158 -0.05 2.97 18.37
C ILE A 158 0.64 1.63 18.52
N LEU A 159 1.93 1.53 18.18
CA LEU A 159 2.69 0.29 18.18
C LEU A 159 2.65 -0.40 19.55
N LYS A 160 2.87 0.37 20.62
CA LYS A 160 3.00 -0.18 21.98
C LYS A 160 1.71 -0.19 22.80
N SER A 161 0.62 0.38 22.29
CA SER A 161 -0.67 0.35 22.99
C SER A 161 -1.19 -1.07 23.19
N GLY A 162 -1.51 -1.43 24.44
CA GLY A 162 -2.09 -2.73 24.79
C GLY A 162 -1.09 -3.89 24.87
N THR A 163 0.21 -3.61 24.73
CA THR A 163 1.29 -4.59 24.95
C THR A 163 1.58 -4.76 26.43
N THR A 164 2.26 -5.84 26.82
CA THR A 164 2.74 -6.03 28.20
C THR A 164 3.64 -4.87 28.66
N ASP A 165 4.48 -4.33 27.76
CA ASP A 165 5.34 -3.18 28.09
C ASP A 165 4.54 -1.96 28.51
N SER A 166 3.36 -1.72 27.92
CA SER A 166 2.50 -0.58 28.27
C SER A 166 2.01 -0.59 29.72
N GLN A 167 2.10 -1.73 30.41
CA GLN A 167 1.71 -1.88 31.81
C GLN A 167 2.84 -1.50 32.77
N LYS A 168 4.08 -1.36 32.29
CA LYS A 168 5.25 -1.03 33.11
C LYS A 168 5.24 0.46 33.43
N SER A 169 5.40 0.81 34.71
CA SER A 169 5.34 2.21 35.17
C SER A 169 6.39 3.13 34.53
N TRP A 170 7.54 2.56 34.16
CA TRP A 170 8.66 3.27 33.55
C TRP A 170 8.60 3.32 32.01
N PHE A 171 7.70 2.56 31.38
CA PHE A 171 7.58 2.50 29.92
C PHE A 171 6.57 3.52 29.42
N ARG A 172 7.04 4.53 28.70
CA ARG A 172 6.20 5.67 28.29
C ARG A 172 5.69 5.46 26.87
N VAL A 173 4.51 4.87 26.75
CA VAL A 173 3.83 4.68 25.46
C VAL A 173 3.60 6.04 24.79
N GLY A 174 4.17 6.21 23.60
CA GLY A 174 4.09 7.47 22.85
C GLY A 174 4.97 8.61 23.36
N ASP A 175 5.93 8.35 24.25
CA ASP A 175 6.87 9.38 24.70
C ASP A 175 8.31 8.84 24.73
N TYR A 176 9.26 9.69 25.10
CA TYR A 176 10.64 9.28 25.24
C TYR A 176 10.87 8.35 26.43
N LYS A 177 11.90 7.52 26.31
CA LYS A 177 12.35 6.62 27.37
C LYS A 177 12.68 7.39 28.66
N GLN A 178 12.38 6.77 29.80
CA GLN A 178 12.75 7.30 31.12
C GLN A 178 14.07 6.74 31.63
N LEU A 179 14.42 5.53 31.18
CA LEU A 179 15.63 4.82 31.57
C LEU A 179 16.59 4.78 30.39
N GLU A 180 17.88 4.71 30.70
CA GLU A 180 18.92 4.43 29.72
C GLU A 180 18.71 3.03 29.12
N ASN A 181 19.04 2.88 27.84
CA ASN A 181 18.95 1.62 27.12
C ASN A 181 20.08 1.50 26.10
N GLU A 182 20.29 0.28 25.63
CA GLU A 182 21.35 -0.08 24.70
C GLU A 182 20.75 -0.68 23.43
N VAL A 183 21.48 -0.54 22.32
CA VAL A 183 21.20 -1.23 21.05
C VAL A 183 22.48 -1.93 20.62
N GLY A 184 22.43 -3.26 20.44
CA GLY A 184 23.60 -4.05 20.07
C GLY A 184 24.75 -4.00 21.10
N GLY A 185 24.46 -3.72 22.37
CA GLY A 185 25.45 -3.57 23.44
C GLY A 185 26.16 -2.21 23.46
N SER A 186 25.69 -1.23 22.70
CA SER A 186 26.16 0.16 22.76
C SER A 186 25.11 1.04 23.43
N ASP A 187 25.57 1.91 24.34
CA ASP A 187 24.72 2.93 24.97
C ASP A 187 24.12 3.86 23.93
N THR A 188 22.85 4.18 24.10
CA THR A 188 22.14 5.15 23.25
C THR A 188 22.01 6.50 23.93
N THR A 189 21.55 7.52 23.19
CA THR A 189 21.32 8.89 23.70
C THR A 189 20.59 8.90 25.06
N LYS A 190 21.09 9.62 26.06
CA LYS A 190 20.50 9.63 27.42
C LYS A 190 19.06 10.16 27.44
N PRO A 191 18.18 9.70 28.35
CA PRO A 191 16.79 10.15 28.46
C PRO A 191 16.59 11.66 28.42
N ALA A 192 17.43 12.42 29.13
CA ALA A 192 17.35 13.88 29.20
C ALA A 192 17.75 14.59 27.89
N GLU A 193 18.50 13.90 27.02
CA GLU A 193 19.07 14.46 25.79
C GLU A 193 18.27 14.08 24.54
N VAL A 194 17.43 13.03 24.61
CA VAL A 194 16.65 12.51 23.46
C VAL A 194 15.85 13.60 22.77
N ALA A 195 15.15 14.46 23.52
CA ALA A 195 14.34 15.53 22.95
C ALA A 195 15.18 16.52 22.11
N GLY A 196 16.38 16.85 22.60
CA GLY A 196 17.33 17.71 21.88
C GLY A 196 17.86 17.03 20.62
N ALA A 197 18.26 15.77 20.72
CA ALA A 197 18.79 14.97 19.62
C ALA A 197 17.77 14.79 18.49
N ILE A 198 16.54 14.38 18.81
CA ILE A 198 15.45 14.20 17.83
C ILE A 198 15.11 15.54 17.17
N LYS A 199 15.05 16.64 17.92
CA LYS A 199 14.80 17.97 17.35
C LYS A 199 15.89 18.38 16.37
N ALA A 200 17.15 18.11 16.67
CA ALA A 200 18.28 18.38 15.77
C ALA A 200 18.21 17.51 14.51
N LEU A 201 17.99 16.19 14.67
CA LEU A 201 17.86 15.22 13.57
C LEU A 201 16.72 15.60 12.62
N LEU A 202 15.54 15.90 13.15
CA LEU A 202 14.38 16.30 12.36
C LEU A 202 14.59 17.65 11.66
N LYS A 203 15.24 18.61 12.32
CA LYS A 203 15.55 19.92 11.71
C LYS A 203 16.47 19.74 10.50
N GLU A 204 17.51 18.94 10.64
CA GLU A 204 18.45 18.65 9.56
C GLU A 204 17.77 17.93 8.40
N TYR A 205 17.05 16.82 8.68
CA TYR A 205 16.37 16.04 7.64
C TYR A 205 15.34 16.86 6.87
N ASN A 206 14.50 17.64 7.58
CA ASN A 206 13.47 18.48 6.95
C ASN A 206 14.03 19.72 6.23
N SER A 207 15.31 20.06 6.40
CA SER A 207 15.94 21.18 5.69
C SER A 207 16.37 20.82 4.26
N LYS A 208 16.45 19.52 3.95
CA LYS A 208 16.86 19.01 2.63
C LYS A 208 15.75 19.26 1.61
N SER A 209 16.11 19.83 0.45
CA SER A 209 15.15 20.13 -0.62
C SER A 209 14.72 18.89 -1.42
N LYS A 210 15.59 17.88 -1.48
CA LYS A 210 15.35 16.58 -2.10
C LYS A 210 15.98 15.50 -1.22
N ILE A 211 15.19 14.50 -0.84
CA ILE A 211 15.65 13.36 -0.05
C ILE A 211 16.24 12.31 -0.99
N THR A 212 17.46 11.88 -0.69
CA THR A 212 18.14 10.76 -1.35
C THR A 212 18.04 9.48 -0.51
N PHE A 213 18.49 8.36 -1.06
CA PHE A 213 18.54 7.10 -0.31
C PHE A 213 19.53 7.18 0.87
N ASP A 214 20.69 7.81 0.66
CA ASP A 214 21.70 7.98 1.71
C ASP A 214 21.17 8.84 2.87
N ASP A 215 20.31 9.83 2.57
CA ASP A 215 19.65 10.63 3.61
C ASP A 215 18.69 9.81 4.48
N ILE A 216 18.02 8.80 3.89
CA ILE A 216 17.12 7.89 4.61
C ILE A 216 17.93 6.94 5.48
N LEU A 217 19.05 6.43 4.96
CA LEU A 217 19.97 5.57 5.72
C LEU A 217 20.60 6.30 6.90
N ASP A 218 21.12 7.52 6.68
CA ASP A 218 21.68 8.37 7.73
C ASP A 218 20.64 8.66 8.82
N PHE A 219 19.41 9.01 8.42
CA PHE A 219 18.32 9.23 9.37
C PHE A 219 18.05 7.97 10.19
N HIS A 220 17.95 6.80 9.56
CA HIS A 220 17.65 5.55 10.25
C HIS A 220 18.74 5.18 11.26
N VAL A 221 20.03 5.24 10.86
CA VAL A 221 21.16 4.94 11.76
C VAL A 221 21.16 5.89 12.96
N ARG A 222 21.02 7.19 12.72
CA ARG A 222 21.03 8.21 13.79
C ARG A 222 19.78 8.17 14.66
N PHE A 223 18.67 7.64 14.17
CA PHE A 223 17.45 7.46 14.96
C PHE A 223 17.59 6.31 15.97
N GLU A 224 18.33 5.26 15.61
CA GLU A 224 18.60 4.09 16.47
C GLU A 224 19.73 4.30 17.49
N SER A 225 20.53 5.37 17.33
CA SER A 225 21.71 5.70 18.16
C SER A 225 21.37 6.68 19.29
#